data_AF-A0A7K4H8Y0-F1
#
_entry.id   AF-A0A7K4H8Y0-F1
#
_cell.length_a   1.000
_cell.length_b   1.000
_cell.length_c   1.000
_cell.angle_alpha   90.00
_cell.angle_beta   90.00
_cell.angle_gamma   90.00
#
_symmetry.space_group_name_H-M   'P 1'
#
loop_
_entity.id
_entity.type
_entity.pdbx_description
1 polymer ?
#
loop_
_entity_poly.entity_id
_entity_poly.type
_entity_poly.pdbx_seq_one_letter_code
_entity_poly.pdbx_strand_id
1 'polypeptide(L)'
;MSFEENYSWEFLKNVADALDSYIIRALIDAKQDILNAGIYDELQYETILFTMLDEEKLKYSLYNFLKNNSKSNLKTLIKYSEDTSIELNKTLSLLELLKNEKLVILEDFYDKVEGDENNPEKLIFRDFSITSNDVEISKLKPIYEPVKVIFDSKICSGCGLCAGICPVNCLHIYNGFGKIDEDKCIRCGLCYFICPRTYLPEKLLNMTQECTSDIKEYSKIGHFLEAYSARTKIKEILDVCQDGGISSTCLHYLFDNNEIDFALGAKMSNTLWRPEPILLKSKEEIISTAGTKYVNNPNLQLLNQNELTNKKIAVVGVPCQMQALLKSKIYNIEFPSLNNIEYRIGIFCMESFSYESLLKICEKLNVDIKNAKKMDINKGKFFVYTNKGDELNIPIKEISHLAREDCEICYDLTSESADISIGSIGSPSGWNTVLIRTDKGKKLYNELNNNNLIESKPIGEVKPGLPLLQKIAGSKKSKSKKHIKSKMEENKRVPNY
;
A
#
# COMPACT_ATOMS: atom_id res chain seq x y z
N MET A 1 33.44 2.55 -3.96
CA MET A 1 34.27 2.73 -2.76
C MET A 1 33.39 2.40 -1.58
N SER A 2 33.78 1.45 -0.73
CA SER A 2 33.02 1.17 0.50
C SER A 2 33.07 2.41 1.38
N PHE A 3 31.93 2.78 1.97
CA PHE A 3 31.76 4.01 2.73
C PHE A 3 32.53 4.02 4.07
N GLU A 4 33.09 2.88 4.48
CA GLU A 4 33.96 2.75 5.66
C GLU A 4 35.18 3.69 5.66
N GLU A 5 35.66 4.17 4.51
CA GLU A 5 36.85 5.04 4.47
C GLU A 5 36.62 6.45 5.01
N ASN A 6 35.36 6.91 5.17
CA ASN A 6 35.08 8.31 5.53
C ASN A 6 34.63 8.58 6.98
N TYR A 7 34.14 7.58 7.73
CA TYR A 7 33.56 7.81 9.06
C TYR A 7 33.83 6.66 10.04
N SER A 8 34.28 6.98 11.26
CA SER A 8 34.45 5.97 12.32
C SER A 8 33.10 5.59 12.96
N TRP A 9 33.00 4.38 13.51
CA TRP A 9 31.82 3.94 14.27
C TRP A 9 31.49 4.87 15.46
N GLU A 10 32.52 5.40 16.11
CA GLU A 10 32.37 6.38 17.18
C GLU A 10 31.80 7.71 16.66
N PHE A 11 32.20 8.16 15.47
CA PHE A 11 31.60 9.31 14.82
C PHE A 11 30.11 9.08 14.51
N LEU A 12 29.73 7.91 14.00
CA LEU A 12 28.33 7.60 13.70
C LEU A 12 27.46 7.59 14.97
N LYS A 13 27.98 7.06 16.09
CA LYS A 13 27.29 7.14 17.39
C LYS A 13 27.12 8.58 17.85
N ASN A 14 28.18 9.38 17.77
CA ASN A 14 28.11 10.80 18.13
C ASN A 14 27.10 11.57 17.27
N VAL A 15 27.01 11.27 15.97
CA VAL A 15 25.99 11.87 15.08
C VAL A 15 24.59 11.41 15.47
N ALA A 16 24.39 10.12 15.74
CA ALA A 16 23.09 9.58 16.14
C ALA A 16 22.62 10.19 17.48
N ASP A 17 23.53 10.39 18.42
CA ASP A 17 23.28 11.08 19.69
C ASP A 17 22.98 12.57 19.48
N ALA A 18 23.71 13.25 18.60
CA ALA A 18 23.47 14.66 18.28
C ALA A 18 22.13 14.88 17.57
N LEU A 19 21.70 13.94 16.71
CA LEU A 19 20.38 13.95 16.07
C LEU A 19 19.26 13.48 17.00
N ASP A 20 19.62 12.90 18.14
CA ASP A 20 18.72 12.19 19.04
C ASP A 20 17.81 11.16 18.35
N SER A 21 18.31 10.52 17.29
CA SER A 21 17.51 9.61 16.48
C SER A 21 17.56 8.19 17.03
N TYR A 22 16.44 7.75 17.59
CA TYR A 22 16.29 6.39 18.13
C TYR A 22 16.49 5.30 17.06
N ILE A 23 15.97 5.49 15.84
CA ILE A 23 16.09 4.49 14.76
C ILE A 23 17.57 4.27 14.41
N ILE A 24 18.33 5.35 14.26
CA ILE A 24 19.76 5.27 13.89
C ILE A 24 20.56 4.55 14.98
N ARG A 25 20.35 4.91 16.25
CA ARG A 25 20.99 4.21 17.38
C ARG A 25 20.67 2.72 17.39
N ALA A 26 19.39 2.37 17.22
CA ALA A 26 18.96 0.97 17.18
C ALA A 26 19.60 0.18 16.04
N LEU A 27 19.82 0.79 14.87
CA LEU A 27 20.49 0.14 13.73
C LEU A 27 22.00 0.02 13.93
N ILE A 28 22.65 1.02 14.56
CA ILE A 28 24.09 0.96 14.88
C ILE A 28 24.35 -0.12 15.93
N ASP A 29 23.59 -0.11 17.03
CA ASP A 29 23.80 -1.03 18.15
C ASP A 29 23.50 -2.48 17.77
N ALA A 30 22.58 -2.70 16.82
CA ALA A 30 22.19 -4.02 16.36
C ALA A 30 22.92 -4.49 15.09
N LYS A 31 24.03 -3.85 14.65
CA LYS A 31 24.76 -4.25 13.42
C LYS A 31 24.95 -5.76 13.34
N GLN A 32 25.49 -6.36 14.41
CA GLN A 32 25.82 -7.79 14.40
C GLN A 32 24.58 -8.67 14.35
N ASP A 33 23.50 -8.30 15.04
CA ASP A 33 22.24 -9.05 15.00
C ASP A 33 21.61 -9.03 13.60
N ILE A 34 21.69 -7.89 12.91
CA ILE A 34 21.20 -7.72 11.54
C ILE A 34 21.99 -8.60 10.57
N LEU A 35 23.33 -8.55 10.62
CA LEU A 35 24.18 -9.37 9.75
C LEU A 35 24.01 -10.86 10.05
N ASN A 36 23.90 -11.25 11.32
CA ASN A 36 23.69 -12.63 11.73
C ASN A 36 22.33 -13.19 11.26
N ALA A 37 21.32 -12.33 11.06
CA ALA A 37 20.03 -12.77 10.56
C ALA A 37 20.06 -13.21 9.09
N GLY A 38 21.09 -12.81 8.33
CA GLY A 38 21.32 -13.26 6.96
C GLY A 38 20.34 -12.75 5.90
N ILE A 39 19.50 -11.77 6.26
CA ILE A 39 18.57 -11.09 5.35
C ILE A 39 19.26 -9.97 4.56
N TYR A 40 20.20 -9.27 5.21
CA TYR A 40 20.97 -8.19 4.62
C TYR A 40 22.45 -8.46 4.76
N ASP A 41 23.20 -8.27 3.67
CA ASP A 41 24.66 -8.22 3.72
C ASP A 41 25.16 -6.88 4.27
N GLU A 42 26.48 -6.75 4.42
CA GLU A 42 27.11 -5.56 4.99
C GLU A 42 26.83 -4.28 4.17
N LEU A 43 26.89 -4.38 2.84
CA LEU A 43 26.63 -3.25 1.95
C LEU A 43 25.17 -2.80 2.03
N GLN A 44 24.24 -3.76 2.08
CA GLN A 44 22.81 -3.50 2.23
C GLN A 44 22.49 -2.88 3.59
N TYR A 45 23.10 -3.38 4.67
CA TYR A 45 22.97 -2.79 6.00
C TYR A 45 23.47 -1.34 6.03
N GLU A 46 24.66 -1.07 5.47
CA GLU A 46 25.21 0.28 5.38
C GLU A 46 24.28 1.21 4.60
N THR A 47 23.76 0.75 3.46
CA THR A 47 22.80 1.50 2.65
C THR A 47 21.57 1.89 3.46
N ILE A 48 20.97 0.92 4.18
CA ILE A 48 19.81 1.20 5.04
C ILE A 48 20.15 2.22 6.13
N LEU A 49 21.29 2.05 6.82
CA LEU A 49 21.70 2.94 7.90
C LEU A 49 21.92 4.37 7.41
N PHE A 50 22.67 4.54 6.33
CA PHE A 50 23.04 5.86 5.81
C PHE A 50 21.87 6.58 5.15
N THR A 51 21.02 5.86 4.40
CA THR A 51 19.80 6.45 3.86
C THR A 51 18.90 6.94 4.99
N MET A 52 18.70 6.14 6.05
CA MET A 52 17.93 6.60 7.21
C MET A 52 18.58 7.79 7.92
N LEU A 53 19.90 7.84 8.01
CA LEU A 53 20.63 8.95 8.62
C LEU A 53 20.41 10.24 7.84
N ASP A 54 20.48 10.18 6.52
CA ASP A 54 20.29 11.34 5.66
C ASP A 54 18.83 11.83 5.69
N GLU A 55 17.86 10.91 5.72
CA GLU A 55 16.44 11.22 5.92
C GLU A 55 16.19 11.98 7.24
N GLU A 56 16.81 11.54 8.33
CA GLU A 56 16.72 12.23 9.62
C GLU A 56 17.36 13.62 9.59
N LYS A 57 18.53 13.78 8.95
CA LYS A 57 19.16 15.10 8.77
C LYS A 57 18.25 16.06 7.99
N LEU A 58 17.62 15.60 6.92
CA LEU A 58 16.68 16.41 6.13
C LEU A 58 15.47 16.83 6.97
N LYS A 59 14.89 15.88 7.73
CA LYS A 59 13.76 16.15 8.64
C LYS A 59 14.11 17.23 9.67
N TYR A 60 15.27 17.14 10.32
CA TYR A 60 15.69 18.13 11.32
C TYR A 60 16.12 19.46 10.69
N SER A 61 16.70 19.45 9.49
CA SER A 61 16.95 20.68 8.73
C SER A 61 15.65 21.46 8.49
N LEU A 62 14.59 20.78 8.05
CA LEU A 62 13.28 21.39 7.89
C LEU A 62 12.71 21.88 9.22
N TYR A 63 12.79 21.08 10.29
CA TYR A 63 12.31 21.48 11.61
C TYR A 63 13.00 22.75 12.13
N ASN A 64 14.33 22.84 12.02
CA ASN A 64 15.09 24.02 12.44
C ASN A 64 14.73 25.25 11.61
N PHE A 65 14.56 25.08 10.29
CA PHE A 65 14.06 26.14 9.43
C PHE A 65 12.67 26.63 9.89
N LEU A 66 11.74 25.72 10.17
CA LEU A 66 10.39 26.06 10.64
C LEU A 66 10.41 26.69 12.05
N LYS A 67 11.32 26.30 12.95
CA LYS A 67 11.45 26.89 14.29
C LYS A 67 11.89 28.34 14.24
N ASN A 68 12.76 28.69 13.30
CA ASN A 68 13.23 30.06 13.08
C ASN A 68 12.16 30.97 12.44
N ASN A 69 11.00 30.44 12.05
CA ASN A 69 9.88 31.17 11.48
C ASN A 69 8.66 31.07 12.41
N SER A 70 8.21 32.18 13.00
CA SER A 70 7.15 32.19 14.03
C SER A 70 5.81 31.59 13.56
N LYS A 71 5.48 31.67 12.27
CA LYS A 71 4.36 30.98 11.62
C LYS A 71 4.72 30.73 10.16
N SER A 72 4.68 29.48 9.72
CA SER A 72 5.01 29.08 8.34
C SER A 72 3.77 28.60 7.59
N ASN A 73 3.83 28.59 6.26
CA ASN A 73 2.75 28.12 5.38
C ASN A 73 3.32 27.46 4.11
N LEU A 74 2.47 27.16 3.12
CA LEU A 74 2.92 26.52 1.88
C LEU A 74 4.01 27.34 1.15
N LYS A 75 3.87 28.67 1.10
CA LYS A 75 4.87 29.56 0.48
C LYS A 75 6.23 29.45 1.18
N THR A 76 6.24 29.33 2.51
CA THR A 76 7.46 29.13 3.28
C THR A 76 8.15 27.82 2.93
N LEU A 77 7.38 26.73 2.71
CA LEU A 77 7.94 25.44 2.30
C LEU A 77 8.46 25.43 0.86
N ILE A 78 7.77 26.12 -0.06
CA ILE A 78 8.25 26.30 -1.44
C ILE A 78 9.61 26.99 -1.40
N LYS A 79 9.74 28.07 -0.65
CA LYS A 79 11.02 28.76 -0.48
C LYS A 79 12.11 27.84 0.09
N TYR A 80 11.80 27.07 1.15
CA TYR A 80 12.75 26.09 1.69
C TYR A 80 13.22 25.09 0.64
N SER A 81 12.27 24.58 -0.16
CA SER A 81 12.54 23.62 -1.23
C SER A 81 13.45 24.21 -2.29
N GLU A 82 13.21 25.46 -2.70
CA GLU A 82 14.07 26.21 -3.63
C GLU A 82 15.48 26.45 -3.05
N ASP A 83 15.57 26.96 -1.82
CA ASP A 83 16.82 27.30 -1.14
C ASP A 83 17.71 26.07 -0.91
N THR A 84 17.10 24.89 -0.74
CA THR A 84 17.81 23.62 -0.46
C THR A 84 17.92 22.70 -1.67
N SER A 85 17.30 23.05 -2.80
CA SER A 85 17.15 22.17 -3.97
C SER A 85 16.49 20.81 -3.66
N ILE A 86 15.65 20.76 -2.62
CA ILE A 86 14.85 19.58 -2.26
C ILE A 86 13.49 19.71 -2.96
N GLU A 87 12.99 18.65 -3.58
CA GLU A 87 11.66 18.67 -4.21
C GLU A 87 10.55 18.96 -3.19
N LEU A 88 9.54 19.75 -3.59
CA LEU A 88 8.45 20.13 -2.69
C LEU A 88 7.70 18.92 -2.11
N ASN A 89 7.48 17.87 -2.90
CA ASN A 89 6.88 16.63 -2.43
C ASN A 89 7.69 15.98 -1.30
N LYS A 90 9.02 16.04 -1.40
CA LYS A 90 9.91 15.55 -0.35
C LYS A 90 9.77 16.42 0.91
N THR A 91 9.82 17.73 0.77
CA THR A 91 9.60 18.68 1.88
C THR A 91 8.26 18.44 2.59
N LEU A 92 7.18 18.23 1.84
CA LEU A 92 5.85 17.92 2.39
C LEU A 92 5.82 16.56 3.09
N SER A 93 6.54 15.55 2.59
CA SER A 93 6.66 14.26 3.28
C SER A 93 7.36 14.39 4.64
N LEU A 94 8.42 15.19 4.72
CA LEU A 94 9.13 15.47 5.97
C LEU A 94 8.24 16.25 6.93
N LEU A 95 7.43 17.20 6.44
CA LEU A 95 6.45 17.92 7.25
C LEU A 95 5.41 16.97 7.87
N GLU A 96 4.91 15.99 7.10
CA GLU A 96 4.01 14.97 7.64
C GLU A 96 4.70 14.14 8.74
N LEU A 97 6.00 13.83 8.62
CA LEU A 97 6.74 13.20 9.72
C LEU A 97 6.75 14.10 10.95
N LEU A 98 7.21 15.35 10.82
CA LEU A 98 7.27 16.31 11.93
C LEU A 98 5.92 16.46 12.65
N LYS A 99 4.82 16.47 11.90
CA LYS A 99 3.45 16.48 12.46
C LYS A 99 3.15 15.21 13.26
N ASN A 100 3.47 14.04 12.72
CA ASN A 100 3.28 12.77 13.43
C ASN A 100 4.22 12.64 14.65
N GLU A 101 5.37 13.31 14.63
CA GLU A 101 6.29 13.46 15.76
C GLU A 101 5.83 14.49 16.80
N LYS A 102 4.74 15.22 16.52
CA LYS A 102 4.25 16.35 17.33
C LYS A 102 5.28 17.48 17.47
N LEU A 103 6.24 17.56 16.56
CA LEU A 103 7.22 18.65 16.46
C LEU A 103 6.59 19.90 15.85
N VAL A 104 5.59 19.71 14.99
CA VAL A 104 4.79 20.80 14.41
C VAL A 104 3.30 20.51 14.53
N ILE A 105 2.51 21.57 14.50
CA ILE A 105 1.04 21.54 14.40
C ILE A 105 0.68 22.08 13.02
N LEU A 106 -0.16 21.35 12.28
CA LEU A 106 -0.71 21.77 10.99
C LEU A 106 -2.20 22.10 11.13
N GLU A 107 -2.59 23.25 10.57
CA GLU A 107 -3.99 23.64 10.42
C GLU A 107 -4.28 23.92 8.94
N ASP A 108 -5.07 23.05 8.32
CA ASP A 108 -5.46 23.17 6.91
C ASP A 108 -6.59 24.20 6.72
N PHE A 109 -6.47 25.03 5.69
CA PHE A 109 -7.48 26.00 5.27
C PHE A 109 -8.08 25.59 3.92
N TYR A 110 -9.41 25.64 3.86
CA TYR A 110 -10.19 25.27 2.69
C TYR A 110 -11.12 26.40 2.27
N ASP A 111 -11.26 26.59 0.97
CA ASP A 111 -12.29 27.44 0.38
C ASP A 111 -13.53 26.61 0.05
N LYS A 112 -14.70 27.19 0.32
CA LYS A 112 -15.99 26.58 -0.02
C LYS A 112 -16.42 27.06 -1.39
N VAL A 113 -16.60 26.12 -2.32
CA VAL A 113 -17.16 26.37 -3.65
C VAL A 113 -18.59 25.87 -3.67
N GLU A 114 -19.53 26.79 -3.82
CA GLU A 114 -20.95 26.47 -3.92
C GLU A 114 -21.22 25.56 -5.13
N GLY A 115 -22.13 24.61 -4.92
CA GLY A 115 -22.56 23.68 -5.94
C GLY A 115 -23.77 24.18 -6.74
N ASP A 116 -24.09 23.47 -7.81
CA ASP A 116 -25.35 23.61 -8.56
C ASP A 116 -26.13 22.28 -8.53
N GLU A 117 -27.28 22.22 -9.23
CA GLU A 117 -28.12 21.01 -9.28
C GLU A 117 -27.38 19.75 -9.76
N ASN A 118 -26.31 19.90 -10.54
CA ASN A 118 -25.53 18.80 -11.11
C ASN A 118 -24.19 18.56 -10.38
N ASN A 119 -23.69 19.55 -9.64
CA ASN A 119 -22.40 19.54 -8.97
C ASN A 119 -22.58 19.88 -7.49
N PRO A 120 -22.41 18.93 -6.56
CA PRO A 120 -22.51 19.24 -5.14
C PRO A 120 -21.41 20.20 -4.70
N GLU A 121 -21.68 20.95 -3.63
CA GLU A 121 -20.72 21.81 -2.93
C GLU A 121 -19.42 21.06 -2.61
N LYS A 122 -18.28 21.74 -2.76
CA LYS A 122 -16.95 21.17 -2.52
C LYS A 122 -16.08 22.11 -1.70
N LEU A 123 -15.22 21.52 -0.88
CA LEU A 123 -14.11 22.20 -0.24
C LEU A 123 -12.87 22.02 -1.10
N ILE A 124 -12.14 23.10 -1.33
CA ILE A 124 -10.87 23.10 -2.08
C ILE A 124 -9.78 23.56 -1.14
N PHE A 125 -8.69 22.79 -1.04
CA PHE A 125 -7.54 23.18 -0.24
C PHE A 125 -6.96 24.52 -0.74
N ARG A 126 -6.73 25.46 0.18
CA ARG A 126 -6.15 26.77 -0.12
C ARG A 126 -4.72 26.90 0.38
N ASP A 127 -4.50 26.63 1.67
CA ASP A 127 -3.20 26.76 2.34
C ASP A 127 -3.24 25.98 3.67
N PHE A 128 -2.14 25.94 4.41
CA PHE A 128 -2.12 25.53 5.81
C PHE A 128 -1.27 26.49 6.62
N SER A 129 -1.44 26.48 7.94
CA SER A 129 -0.44 27.07 8.84
C SER A 129 0.32 26.01 9.61
N ILE A 130 1.61 26.27 9.80
CA ILE A 130 2.55 25.45 10.53
C ILE A 130 2.99 26.23 11.76
N THR A 131 2.83 25.62 12.93
CA THR A 131 3.37 26.12 14.20
C THR A 131 4.34 25.09 14.75
N SER A 132 5.58 25.51 15.00
CA SER A 132 6.62 24.66 15.60
C SER A 132 6.44 24.61 17.12
N ASN A 133 6.49 23.43 17.71
CA ASN A 133 6.50 23.27 19.16
C ASN A 133 7.93 23.38 19.66
N ASP A 134 8.17 24.20 20.69
CA ASP A 134 9.48 24.27 21.35
C ASP A 134 9.58 23.13 22.37
N VAL A 135 9.88 21.92 21.86
CA VAL A 135 10.07 20.73 22.68
C VAL A 135 11.54 20.36 22.70
N GLU A 136 12.05 20.02 23.88
CA GLU A 136 13.37 19.41 24.01
C GLU A 136 13.32 18.03 23.34
N ILE A 137 14.03 17.87 22.22
CA ILE A 137 13.97 16.66 21.38
C ILE A 137 14.30 15.41 22.22
N SER A 138 15.26 15.53 23.14
CA SER A 138 15.67 14.51 24.15
C SER A 138 14.54 13.98 25.04
N LYS A 139 13.41 14.69 25.13
CA LYS A 139 12.24 14.31 25.93
C LYS A 139 11.09 13.77 25.09
N LEU A 140 11.20 13.77 23.77
CA LEU A 140 10.22 13.16 22.88
C LEU A 140 10.38 11.64 22.93
N LYS A 141 9.33 10.95 23.36
CA LYS A 141 9.29 9.49 23.19
C LYS A 141 9.35 9.16 21.69
N PRO A 142 10.16 8.20 21.26
CA PRO A 142 10.15 7.76 19.88
C PRO A 142 8.73 7.38 19.46
N ILE A 143 8.29 7.85 18.30
CA ILE A 143 6.98 7.49 17.71
C ILE A 143 6.96 6.02 17.30
N TYR A 144 8.15 5.48 17.06
CA TYR A 144 8.36 4.18 16.46
C TYR A 144 8.25 3.08 17.52
N GLU A 145 7.01 2.84 17.97
CA GLU A 145 6.67 1.60 18.64
C GLU A 145 6.86 0.43 17.66
N PRO A 146 7.29 -0.76 18.10
CA PRO A 146 7.24 -1.94 17.25
C PRO A 146 5.83 -2.11 16.67
N VAL A 147 5.71 -2.62 15.42
CA VAL A 147 4.43 -2.84 14.75
C VAL A 147 3.46 -3.74 15.54
N LYS A 148 3.93 -4.39 16.62
CA LYS A 148 3.13 -5.05 17.65
C LYS A 148 1.91 -4.22 18.07
N VAL A 149 2.03 -2.89 18.22
CA VAL A 149 0.90 -2.03 18.61
C VAL A 149 -0.24 -2.02 17.58
N ILE A 150 0.09 -2.23 16.30
CA ILE A 150 -0.89 -2.38 15.21
C ILE A 150 -1.55 -3.76 15.26
N PHE A 151 -0.79 -4.80 15.63
CA PHE A 151 -1.30 -6.15 15.81
C PHE A 151 -2.26 -6.21 17.00
N ASP A 152 -1.84 -5.70 18.16
CA ASP A 152 -2.62 -5.68 19.40
C ASP A 152 -3.91 -4.88 19.25
N SER A 153 -3.87 -3.80 18.46
CA SER A 153 -5.03 -2.95 18.18
C SER A 153 -5.98 -3.52 17.12
N LYS A 154 -5.68 -4.70 16.54
CA LYS A 154 -6.48 -5.39 15.53
C LYS A 154 -6.77 -4.57 14.26
N ILE A 155 -5.89 -3.63 13.93
CA ILE A 155 -5.99 -2.79 12.73
C ILE A 155 -5.01 -3.21 11.63
N CYS A 156 -4.26 -4.29 11.84
CA CYS A 156 -3.32 -4.84 10.87
C CYS A 156 -4.05 -5.28 9.58
N SER A 157 -3.61 -4.77 8.43
CA SER A 157 -4.14 -5.18 7.13
C SER A 157 -3.64 -6.55 6.66
N GLY A 158 -2.59 -7.08 7.29
CA GLY A 158 -1.92 -8.31 6.88
C GLY A 158 -1.30 -8.21 5.48
N CYS A 159 -0.74 -7.07 5.10
CA CYS A 159 -0.12 -6.89 3.78
C CYS A 159 1.22 -7.64 3.62
N GLY A 160 1.94 -7.87 4.72
CA GLY A 160 3.21 -8.60 4.75
C GLY A 160 4.47 -7.74 4.76
N LEU A 161 4.40 -6.44 4.44
CA LEU A 161 5.61 -5.64 4.19
C LEU A 161 6.55 -5.55 5.39
N CYS A 162 6.00 -5.47 6.61
CA CYS A 162 6.81 -5.41 7.82
C CYS A 162 7.68 -6.64 8.03
N ALA A 163 7.22 -7.83 7.62
CA ALA A 163 8.03 -9.05 7.60
C ALA A 163 9.03 -9.03 6.43
N GLY A 164 8.62 -8.51 5.28
CA GLY A 164 9.46 -8.40 4.08
C GLY A 164 10.66 -7.46 4.19
N ILE A 165 10.70 -6.59 5.20
CA ILE A 165 11.78 -5.62 5.43
C ILE A 165 12.46 -5.77 6.81
N CYS A 166 12.08 -6.77 7.60
CA CYS A 166 12.60 -6.89 8.96
C CYS A 166 14.07 -7.33 8.93
N PRO A 167 15.03 -6.51 9.41
CA PRO A 167 16.45 -6.83 9.29
C PRO A 167 16.91 -7.99 10.17
N VAL A 168 16.11 -8.37 11.16
CA VAL A 168 16.36 -9.49 12.08
C VAL A 168 15.34 -10.62 11.92
N ASN A 169 14.52 -10.57 10.86
CA ASN A 169 13.53 -11.59 10.49
C ASN A 169 12.63 -12.06 11.66
N CYS A 170 12.19 -11.12 12.50
CA CYS A 170 11.45 -11.43 13.74
C CYS A 170 9.92 -11.33 13.59
N LEU A 171 9.40 -11.17 12.37
CA LEU A 171 7.98 -10.91 12.10
C LEU A 171 7.39 -11.99 11.21
N HIS A 172 6.23 -12.52 11.61
CA HIS A 172 5.48 -13.52 10.85
C HIS A 172 4.04 -13.04 10.63
N ILE A 173 3.60 -12.99 9.37
CA ILE A 173 2.22 -12.63 9.03
C ILE A 173 1.49 -13.87 8.49
N TYR A 174 0.39 -14.23 9.12
CA TYR A 174 -0.40 -15.40 8.76
C TYR A 174 -1.89 -15.12 8.93
N ASN A 175 -2.69 -15.43 7.89
CA ASN A 175 -4.16 -15.28 7.91
C ASN A 175 -4.62 -13.86 8.31
N GLY A 176 -3.88 -12.83 7.93
CA GLY A 176 -4.19 -11.44 8.28
C GLY A 176 -3.64 -10.96 9.62
N PHE A 177 -3.08 -11.85 10.44
CA PHE A 177 -2.55 -11.54 11.77
C PHE A 177 -1.03 -11.56 11.78
N GLY A 178 -0.43 -10.60 12.48
CA GLY A 178 1.01 -10.55 12.69
C GLY A 178 1.41 -11.05 14.08
N LYS A 179 2.54 -11.76 14.15
CA LYS A 179 3.21 -12.12 15.38
C LYS A 179 4.65 -11.62 15.32
N ILE A 180 5.16 -11.17 16.46
CA ILE A 180 6.54 -10.75 16.64
C ILE A 180 7.26 -11.73 17.57
N ASP A 181 8.49 -12.10 17.21
CA ASP A 181 9.47 -12.72 18.10
C ASP A 181 10.16 -11.59 18.86
N GLU A 182 9.76 -11.39 20.13
CA GLU A 182 10.25 -10.28 20.95
C GLU A 182 11.72 -10.42 21.34
N ASP A 183 12.23 -11.65 21.40
CA ASP A 183 13.62 -11.94 21.77
C ASP A 183 14.59 -11.55 20.65
N LYS A 184 14.13 -11.63 19.40
CA LYS A 184 14.90 -11.17 18.22
C LYS A 184 14.67 -9.70 17.89
N CYS A 185 13.61 -9.09 18.41
CA CYS A 185 13.24 -7.74 18.00
C CYS A 185 14.22 -6.70 18.56
N ILE A 186 14.98 -6.08 17.65
CA ILE A 186 15.91 -4.98 17.96
C ILE A 186 15.21 -3.62 18.17
N ARG A 187 13.87 -3.60 18.12
CA ARG A 187 13.01 -2.42 18.32
C ARG A 187 13.34 -1.23 17.40
N CYS A 188 13.96 -1.45 16.23
CA CYS A 188 14.35 -0.40 15.29
C CYS A 188 13.21 0.43 14.67
N GLY A 189 11.94 0.00 14.79
CA GLY A 189 10.79 0.81 14.38
C GLY A 189 10.50 0.86 12.87
N LEU A 190 11.39 0.34 12.01
CA LEU A 190 11.22 0.34 10.54
C LEU A 190 9.89 -0.29 10.09
N CYS A 191 9.46 -1.36 10.75
CA CYS A 191 8.19 -2.03 10.51
C CYS A 191 6.95 -1.14 10.76
N TYR A 192 7.01 -0.24 11.73
CA TYR A 192 5.95 0.74 12.03
C TYR A 192 5.97 1.87 11.01
N PHE A 193 7.17 2.33 10.64
CA PHE A 193 7.40 3.40 9.68
C PHE A 193 6.78 3.07 8.31
N ILE A 194 7.00 1.86 7.77
CA ILE A 194 6.44 1.44 6.47
C ILE A 194 4.94 1.09 6.50
N CYS A 195 4.35 0.95 7.70
CA CYS A 195 3.02 0.38 7.83
C CYS A 195 1.95 1.37 7.34
N PRO A 196 1.03 0.99 6.44
CA PRO A 196 -0.05 1.88 5.99
C PRO A 196 -1.16 2.06 7.03
N ARG A 197 -1.06 1.40 8.19
CA ARG A 197 -2.00 1.46 9.31
C ARG A 197 -1.47 2.27 10.50
N THR A 198 -0.32 2.94 10.33
CA THR A 198 0.22 3.89 11.29
C THR A 198 -0.24 5.28 10.89
N TYR A 199 0.61 6.06 10.23
CA TYR A 199 0.23 7.27 9.52
C TYR A 199 0.29 6.99 8.01
N LEU A 200 -0.56 7.61 7.21
CA LEU A 200 -0.61 7.40 5.77
C LEU A 200 -0.94 8.73 5.10
N PRO A 201 -0.01 9.38 4.39
CA PRO A 201 -0.26 10.71 3.85
C PRO A 201 -1.12 10.65 2.57
N GLU A 202 -2.45 10.59 2.70
CA GLU A 202 -3.38 10.34 1.57
C GLU A 202 -3.15 11.28 0.37
N LYS A 203 -2.93 12.58 0.65
CA LYS A 203 -2.66 13.61 -0.37
C LYS A 203 -1.36 13.32 -1.12
N LEU A 204 -0.28 13.04 -0.39
CA LEU A 204 1.03 12.74 -1.00
C LEU A 204 1.03 11.45 -1.82
N LEU A 205 0.25 10.43 -1.43
CA LEU A 205 0.11 9.22 -2.23
C LEU A 205 -0.40 9.55 -3.64
N ASN A 206 -1.47 10.33 -3.74
CA ASN A 206 -2.04 10.70 -5.05
C ASN A 206 -1.14 11.69 -5.82
N MET A 207 -0.54 12.68 -5.15
CA MET A 207 0.44 13.59 -5.77
C MET A 207 1.64 12.85 -6.35
N THR A 208 2.12 11.82 -5.64
CA THR A 208 3.24 10.98 -6.10
C THR A 208 2.86 10.14 -7.32
N GLN A 209 1.61 9.67 -7.42
CA GLN A 209 1.14 8.96 -8.62
C GLN A 209 1.01 9.88 -9.82
N GLU A 210 0.54 11.10 -9.60
CA GLU A 210 0.35 12.11 -10.65
C GLU A 210 1.66 12.82 -11.06
N CYS A 211 2.75 12.61 -10.31
CA CYS A 211 4.00 13.34 -10.48
C CYS A 211 3.81 14.87 -10.42
N THR A 212 2.95 15.34 -9.50
CA THR A 212 2.70 16.78 -9.28
C THR A 212 3.13 17.21 -7.88
N SER A 213 3.41 18.51 -7.73
CA SER A 213 3.58 19.17 -6.43
C SER A 213 2.34 19.97 -6.01
N ASP A 214 1.27 19.93 -6.79
CA ASP A 214 0.03 20.63 -6.50
C ASP A 214 -0.77 19.89 -5.42
N ILE A 215 -1.04 20.58 -4.30
CA ILE A 215 -1.92 20.05 -3.26
C ILE A 215 -3.37 20.28 -3.71
N LYS A 216 -4.07 19.20 -4.06
CA LYS A 216 -5.46 19.26 -4.50
C LYS A 216 -6.29 18.08 -4.01
N GLU A 217 -7.60 18.24 -4.13
CA GLU A 217 -8.56 17.20 -3.80
C GLU A 217 -8.71 16.21 -4.97
N TYR A 218 -8.72 14.93 -4.63
CA TYR A 218 -8.85 13.84 -5.60
C TYR A 218 -10.26 13.26 -5.61
N SER A 219 -10.63 12.65 -6.74
CA SER A 219 -11.92 11.98 -6.87
C SER A 219 -12.08 10.83 -5.87
N LYS A 220 -13.30 10.31 -5.72
CA LYS A 220 -13.60 9.14 -4.87
C LYS A 220 -12.83 7.87 -5.27
N ILE A 221 -12.18 7.85 -6.44
CA ILE A 221 -11.42 6.72 -6.98
C ILE A 221 -9.91 7.04 -7.14
N GLY A 222 -9.44 8.14 -6.54
CA GLY A 222 -8.06 8.64 -6.60
C GLY A 222 -7.71 9.32 -7.92
N HIS A 223 -6.43 9.61 -8.10
CA HIS A 223 -5.83 10.05 -9.37
C HIS A 223 -5.83 8.90 -10.39
N PHE A 224 -6.18 9.21 -11.64
CA PHE A 224 -5.96 8.35 -12.80
C PHE A 224 -5.89 9.20 -14.06
N LEU A 225 -5.12 8.74 -15.05
CA LEU A 225 -4.96 9.36 -16.36
C LEU A 225 -6.10 8.96 -17.30
N GLU A 226 -6.35 7.66 -17.39
CA GLU A 226 -7.28 7.05 -18.34
C GLU A 226 -8.00 5.86 -17.71
N ALA A 227 -9.20 5.55 -18.23
CA ALA A 227 -10.00 4.45 -17.72
C ALA A 227 -10.67 3.67 -18.86
N TYR A 228 -10.58 2.35 -18.78
CA TYR A 228 -11.03 1.41 -19.80
C TYR A 228 -11.85 0.27 -19.20
N SER A 229 -12.63 -0.39 -20.04
CA SER A 229 -13.11 -1.75 -19.81
C SER A 229 -12.32 -2.68 -20.71
N ALA A 230 -11.65 -3.68 -20.15
CA ALA A 230 -10.79 -4.59 -20.91
C ALA A 230 -10.96 -6.07 -20.54
N ARG A 231 -10.62 -6.93 -21.49
CA ARG A 231 -10.58 -8.39 -21.34
C ARG A 231 -9.40 -8.98 -22.10
N THR A 232 -8.79 -10.01 -21.55
CA THR A 232 -7.68 -10.75 -22.18
C THR A 232 -8.13 -11.47 -23.45
N LYS A 233 -7.23 -11.55 -24.43
CA LYS A 233 -7.34 -12.42 -25.62
C LYS A 233 -6.51 -13.70 -25.48
N ILE A 234 -5.71 -13.83 -24.41
CA ILE A 234 -4.90 -15.01 -24.15
C ILE A 234 -5.81 -16.10 -23.60
N LYS A 235 -5.96 -17.19 -24.37
CA LYS A 235 -6.96 -18.24 -24.09
C LYS A 235 -6.75 -18.90 -22.73
N GLU A 236 -5.50 -19.24 -22.42
CA GLU A 236 -5.12 -19.91 -21.19
C GLU A 236 -5.49 -19.07 -19.95
N ILE A 237 -5.39 -17.74 -20.05
CA ILE A 237 -5.81 -16.81 -18.99
C ILE A 237 -7.33 -16.67 -18.97
N LEU A 238 -7.96 -16.53 -20.13
CA LEU A 238 -9.41 -16.35 -20.26
C LEU A 238 -10.18 -17.53 -19.65
N ASP A 239 -9.66 -18.74 -19.79
CA ASP A 239 -10.29 -19.97 -19.30
C ASP A 239 -10.35 -20.05 -17.76
N VAL A 240 -9.49 -19.32 -17.04
CA VAL A 240 -9.34 -19.42 -15.58
C VAL A 240 -9.55 -18.12 -14.81
N CYS A 241 -9.56 -16.97 -15.48
CA CYS A 241 -9.57 -15.68 -14.79
C CYS A 241 -10.89 -15.41 -14.05
N GLN A 242 -10.81 -14.59 -12.99
CA GLN A 242 -12.00 -14.18 -12.23
C GLN A 242 -12.98 -13.38 -13.11
N ASP A 243 -12.45 -12.39 -13.83
CA ASP A 243 -13.21 -11.42 -14.61
C ASP A 243 -12.63 -11.32 -16.03
N GLY A 244 -11.90 -10.24 -16.35
CA GLY A 244 -11.28 -10.00 -17.66
C GLY A 244 -9.82 -10.43 -17.77
N GLY A 245 -9.18 -10.94 -16.71
CA GLY A 245 -7.82 -11.49 -16.77
C GLY A 245 -6.70 -10.47 -17.00
N ILE A 246 -6.95 -9.17 -16.75
CA ILE A 246 -5.99 -8.11 -17.09
C ILE A 246 -4.72 -8.16 -16.22
N SER A 247 -4.83 -8.44 -14.92
CA SER A 247 -3.63 -8.53 -14.05
C SER A 247 -2.68 -9.65 -14.49
N SER A 248 -3.23 -10.82 -14.83
CA SER A 248 -2.48 -11.94 -15.40
C SER A 248 -1.89 -11.59 -16.77
N THR A 249 -2.62 -10.83 -17.60
CA THR A 249 -2.14 -10.40 -18.93
C THR A 249 -1.00 -9.40 -18.84
N CYS A 250 -1.06 -8.47 -17.87
CA CYS A 250 0.06 -7.59 -17.53
C CYS A 250 1.32 -8.41 -17.20
N LEU A 251 1.22 -9.36 -16.27
CA LEU A 251 2.36 -10.21 -15.89
C LEU A 251 2.87 -11.04 -17.08
N HIS A 252 1.96 -11.60 -17.89
CA HIS A 252 2.32 -12.38 -19.06
C HIS A 252 3.21 -11.55 -19.99
N TYR A 253 2.77 -10.35 -20.37
CA TYR A 253 3.54 -9.45 -21.21
C TYR A 253 4.90 -9.09 -20.58
N LEU A 254 4.91 -8.74 -19.29
CA LEU A 254 6.13 -8.32 -18.60
C LEU A 254 7.20 -9.43 -18.55
N PHE A 255 6.80 -10.68 -18.30
CA PHE A 255 7.71 -11.82 -18.36
C PHE A 255 8.17 -12.11 -19.80
N ASP A 256 7.25 -12.12 -20.77
CA ASP A 256 7.55 -12.45 -22.17
C ASP A 256 8.55 -11.46 -22.79
N ASN A 257 8.54 -10.20 -22.33
CA ASN A 257 9.44 -9.15 -22.79
C ASN A 257 10.65 -8.92 -21.87
N ASN A 258 10.86 -9.77 -20.85
CA ASN A 258 11.92 -9.63 -19.85
C ASN A 258 11.96 -8.25 -19.16
N GLU A 259 10.78 -7.63 -18.96
CA GLU A 259 10.65 -6.39 -18.22
C GLU A 259 10.69 -6.61 -16.71
N ILE A 260 10.42 -7.84 -16.26
CA ILE A 260 10.55 -8.27 -14.87
C ILE A 260 11.25 -9.62 -14.79
N ASP A 261 11.96 -9.85 -13.69
CA ASP A 261 12.53 -11.14 -13.32
C ASP A 261 11.55 -11.96 -12.46
N PHE A 262 10.77 -11.29 -11.62
CA PHE A 262 9.85 -11.93 -10.68
C PHE A 262 8.53 -11.18 -10.51
N ALA A 263 7.49 -11.89 -10.09
CA ALA A 263 6.25 -11.26 -9.66
C ALA A 263 5.71 -11.83 -8.33
N LEU A 264 5.29 -10.95 -7.43
CA LEU A 264 4.61 -11.36 -6.19
C LEU A 264 3.10 -11.50 -6.45
N GLY A 265 2.53 -12.61 -6.01
CA GLY A 265 1.11 -12.92 -6.22
C GLY A 265 0.49 -13.73 -5.08
N ALA A 266 -0.65 -14.35 -5.39
CA ALA A 266 -1.39 -15.22 -4.49
C ALA A 266 -1.78 -16.49 -5.24
N LYS A 267 -1.35 -17.65 -4.76
CA LYS A 267 -1.82 -18.95 -5.29
C LYS A 267 -2.67 -19.67 -4.26
N MET A 268 -3.38 -20.69 -4.69
CA MET A 268 -4.02 -21.61 -3.75
C MET A 268 -2.96 -22.41 -2.99
N SER A 269 -3.08 -22.49 -1.66
CA SER A 269 -2.26 -23.42 -0.87
C SER A 269 -2.80 -24.85 -0.97
N ASN A 270 -2.15 -25.79 -0.29
CA ASN A 270 -2.69 -27.15 -0.11
C ASN A 270 -4.02 -27.18 0.67
N THR A 271 -4.34 -26.11 1.39
CA THR A 271 -5.67 -25.92 2.00
C THR A 271 -6.58 -25.21 1.00
N LEU A 272 -7.67 -25.86 0.60
CA LEU A 272 -8.60 -25.32 -0.40
C LEU A 272 -9.15 -23.95 -0.01
N TRP A 273 -9.18 -23.03 -0.98
CA TRP A 273 -9.57 -21.61 -0.85
C TRP A 273 -8.79 -20.77 0.15
N ARG A 274 -7.73 -21.32 0.73
CA ARG A 274 -6.75 -20.57 1.51
C ARG A 274 -5.59 -20.17 0.60
N PRO A 275 -5.37 -18.87 0.35
CA PRO A 275 -4.25 -18.43 -0.45
C PRO A 275 -2.94 -18.51 0.34
N GLU A 276 -1.84 -18.67 -0.40
CA GLU A 276 -0.49 -18.44 0.10
C GLU A 276 0.28 -17.53 -0.87
N PRO A 277 1.24 -16.74 -0.35
CA PRO A 277 2.13 -15.96 -1.19
C PRO A 277 2.92 -16.84 -2.15
N ILE A 278 3.11 -16.37 -3.37
CA ILE A 278 4.00 -16.98 -4.35
C ILE A 278 4.91 -15.90 -4.94
N LEU A 279 6.17 -16.29 -5.14
CA LEU A 279 7.10 -15.60 -6.02
C LEU A 279 7.09 -16.31 -7.38
N LEU A 280 6.46 -15.70 -8.37
CA LEU A 280 6.39 -16.19 -9.73
C LEU A 280 7.73 -15.93 -10.43
N LYS A 281 8.24 -16.95 -11.13
CA LYS A 281 9.53 -16.89 -11.84
C LYS A 281 9.37 -16.90 -13.37
N SER A 282 8.16 -17.16 -13.87
CA SER A 282 7.88 -17.18 -15.30
C SER A 282 6.39 -16.97 -15.61
N LYS A 283 6.08 -16.78 -16.90
CA LYS A 283 4.70 -16.59 -17.37
C LYS A 283 3.85 -17.86 -17.23
N GLU A 284 4.45 -19.04 -17.29
CA GLU A 284 3.76 -20.34 -17.19
C GLU A 284 3.13 -20.52 -15.79
N GLU A 285 3.75 -19.95 -14.75
CA GLU A 285 3.26 -20.05 -13.38
C GLU A 285 2.05 -19.15 -13.10
N ILE A 286 1.76 -18.15 -13.97
CA ILE A 286 0.71 -17.15 -13.75
C ILE A 286 -0.65 -17.82 -13.54
N ILE A 287 -0.97 -18.86 -14.31
CA ILE A 287 -2.25 -19.56 -14.25
C ILE A 287 -2.54 -20.14 -12.86
N SER A 288 -1.51 -20.53 -12.10
CA SER A 288 -1.66 -21.03 -10.72
C SER A 288 -2.22 -19.98 -9.74
N THR A 289 -2.14 -18.70 -10.10
CA THR A 289 -2.60 -17.57 -9.29
C THR A 289 -4.04 -17.16 -9.60
N ALA A 290 -4.59 -17.61 -10.72
CA ALA A 290 -5.87 -17.15 -11.24
C ALA A 290 -7.05 -17.40 -10.30
N GLY A 291 -8.08 -16.54 -10.43
CA GLY A 291 -9.28 -16.56 -9.61
C GLY A 291 -9.07 -15.90 -8.25
N THR A 292 -10.10 -15.18 -7.78
CA THR A 292 -10.04 -14.45 -6.51
C THR A 292 -10.21 -15.42 -5.34
N LYS A 293 -9.31 -15.33 -4.35
CA LYS A 293 -9.48 -15.95 -3.04
C LYS A 293 -9.81 -14.83 -2.06
N TYR A 294 -11.01 -14.82 -1.49
CA TYR A 294 -11.49 -13.73 -0.61
C TYR A 294 -10.89 -13.75 0.81
N VAL A 295 -9.72 -14.37 0.95
CA VAL A 295 -8.99 -14.53 2.22
C VAL A 295 -7.69 -13.75 2.13
N ASN A 296 -7.18 -13.26 3.27
CA ASN A 296 -5.94 -12.51 3.30
C ASN A 296 -4.75 -13.29 2.72
N ASN A 297 -3.92 -12.59 1.96
CA ASN A 297 -2.65 -13.10 1.44
C ASN A 297 -1.53 -12.06 1.67
N PRO A 298 -0.58 -12.29 2.60
CA PRO A 298 0.45 -11.33 2.96
C PRO A 298 1.67 -11.37 2.00
N ASN A 299 1.46 -11.19 0.69
CA ASN A 299 2.52 -11.45 -0.30
C ASN A 299 3.78 -10.60 -0.16
N LEU A 300 3.69 -9.37 0.38
CA LEU A 300 4.85 -8.51 0.56
C LEU A 300 5.88 -9.08 1.55
N GLN A 301 5.52 -10.12 2.32
CA GLN A 301 6.49 -10.79 3.18
C GLN A 301 7.60 -11.50 2.40
N LEU A 302 7.37 -11.83 1.12
CA LEU A 302 8.37 -12.46 0.26
C LEU A 302 9.49 -11.50 -0.17
N LEU A 303 9.39 -10.20 0.14
CA LEU A 303 10.41 -9.21 -0.19
C LEU A 303 11.72 -9.40 0.58
N ASN A 304 11.76 -10.23 1.62
CA ASN A 304 12.98 -10.51 2.39
C ASN A 304 13.85 -11.62 1.77
N GLN A 305 13.52 -12.09 0.56
CA GLN A 305 14.25 -13.15 -0.10
C GLN A 305 15.47 -12.62 -0.84
N ASN A 306 16.64 -13.18 -0.54
CA ASN A 306 17.91 -12.77 -1.16
C ASN A 306 17.90 -12.89 -2.69
N GLU A 307 17.11 -13.81 -3.26
CA GLU A 307 16.97 -13.99 -4.71
C GLU A 307 16.36 -12.77 -5.43
N LEU A 308 15.77 -11.81 -4.70
CA LEU A 308 15.19 -10.57 -5.23
C LEU A 308 16.18 -9.42 -5.34
N THR A 309 17.40 -9.60 -4.83
CA THR A 309 18.43 -8.56 -4.87
C THR A 309 18.84 -8.26 -6.31
N ASN A 310 18.78 -7.00 -6.73
CA ASN A 310 19.07 -6.52 -8.09
C ASN A 310 18.17 -7.13 -9.18
N LYS A 311 16.91 -7.42 -8.85
CA LYS A 311 15.94 -8.07 -9.76
C LYS A 311 14.69 -7.22 -9.94
N LYS A 312 14.24 -7.08 -11.17
CA LYS A 312 13.03 -6.29 -11.51
C LYS A 312 11.78 -7.05 -11.07
N ILE A 313 10.98 -6.42 -10.22
CA ILE A 313 9.84 -7.06 -9.56
C ILE A 313 8.53 -6.40 -9.97
N ALA A 314 7.52 -7.21 -10.33
CA ALA A 314 6.14 -6.78 -10.30
C ALA A 314 5.45 -7.24 -9.01
N VAL A 315 4.49 -6.47 -8.51
CA VAL A 315 3.63 -6.88 -7.40
C VAL A 315 2.18 -6.78 -7.83
N VAL A 316 1.45 -7.89 -7.75
CA VAL A 316 0.00 -7.90 -7.84
C VAL A 316 -0.57 -7.92 -6.43
N GLY A 317 -1.41 -6.95 -6.09
CA GLY A 317 -1.93 -6.85 -4.73
C GLY A 317 -3.14 -5.95 -4.58
N VAL A 318 -3.71 -5.95 -3.38
CA VAL A 318 -4.88 -5.14 -3.00
C VAL A 318 -4.45 -3.76 -2.46
N PRO A 319 -5.37 -2.81 -2.20
CA PRO A 319 -5.02 -1.43 -1.89
C PRO A 319 -4.04 -1.25 -0.74
N CYS A 320 -4.20 -2.00 0.36
CA CYS A 320 -3.30 -1.89 1.52
C CYS A 320 -1.86 -2.32 1.22
N GLN A 321 -1.64 -3.19 0.23
CA GLN A 321 -0.30 -3.56 -0.23
C GLN A 321 0.30 -2.44 -1.08
N MET A 322 -0.49 -1.89 -2.01
CA MET A 322 -0.06 -0.77 -2.85
C MET A 322 0.28 0.48 -2.02
N GLN A 323 -0.53 0.78 -1.00
CA GLN A 323 -0.29 1.85 -0.04
C GLN A 323 1.03 1.66 0.72
N ALA A 324 1.31 0.44 1.20
CA ALA A 324 2.54 0.13 1.92
C ALA A 324 3.79 0.34 1.03
N LEU A 325 3.73 -0.12 -0.23
CA LEU A 325 4.81 0.05 -1.19
C LEU A 325 5.05 1.52 -1.54
N LEU A 326 4.00 2.26 -1.88
CA LEU A 326 4.15 3.67 -2.24
C LEU A 326 4.57 4.53 -1.05
N LYS A 327 4.03 4.27 0.14
CA LYS A 327 4.45 4.94 1.38
C LYS A 327 5.96 4.76 1.59
N SER A 328 6.47 3.55 1.39
CA SER A 328 7.90 3.28 1.55
C SER A 328 8.77 4.07 0.57
N LYS A 329 8.30 4.22 -0.67
CA LYS A 329 8.95 5.08 -1.68
C LYS A 329 8.92 6.57 -1.30
N ILE A 330 7.79 7.08 -0.83
CA ILE A 330 7.66 8.51 -0.41
C ILE A 330 8.64 8.86 0.70
N TYR A 331 8.79 7.96 1.67
CA TYR A 331 9.73 8.13 2.78
C TYR A 331 11.15 7.67 2.48
N ASN A 332 11.45 7.37 1.21
CA ASN A 332 12.76 6.98 0.71
C ASN A 332 13.41 5.86 1.56
N ILE A 333 12.61 4.87 1.91
CA ILE A 333 13.07 3.76 2.74
C ILE A 333 13.72 2.74 1.82
N GLU A 334 15.03 2.89 1.62
CA GLU A 334 15.80 2.03 0.73
C GLU A 334 16.07 0.66 1.37
N PHE A 335 15.21 -0.29 1.02
CA PHE A 335 15.51 -1.70 1.19
C PHE A 335 15.80 -2.32 -0.19
N PRO A 336 16.76 -3.25 -0.29
CA PRO A 336 17.22 -3.81 -1.57
C PRO A 336 16.08 -4.29 -2.48
N SER A 337 15.07 -4.97 -1.92
CA SER A 337 13.94 -5.51 -2.68
C SER A 337 12.85 -4.50 -2.98
N LEU A 338 12.71 -3.43 -2.18
CA LEU A 338 11.75 -2.35 -2.44
C LEU A 338 12.18 -1.48 -3.62
N ASN A 339 13.49 -1.23 -3.73
CA ASN A 339 14.05 -0.38 -4.79
C ASN A 339 13.89 -1.00 -6.18
N ASN A 340 13.72 -2.32 -6.27
CA ASN A 340 13.57 -3.02 -7.54
C ASN A 340 12.11 -3.30 -7.93
N ILE A 341 11.14 -2.76 -7.18
CA ILE A 341 9.73 -2.87 -7.56
C ILE A 341 9.47 -1.97 -8.75
N GLU A 342 9.41 -2.60 -9.91
CA GLU A 342 9.14 -1.94 -11.18
C GLU A 342 7.64 -1.65 -11.32
N TYR A 343 6.78 -2.65 -11.16
CA TYR A 343 5.35 -2.52 -11.47
C TYR A 343 4.46 -2.84 -10.28
N ARG A 344 3.59 -1.90 -9.91
CA ARG A 344 2.53 -2.08 -8.89
C ARG A 344 1.20 -2.27 -9.60
N ILE A 345 0.70 -3.51 -9.63
CA ILE A 345 -0.55 -3.90 -10.26
C ILE A 345 -1.61 -4.05 -9.15
N GLY A 346 -2.44 -3.04 -9.00
CA GLY A 346 -3.48 -2.98 -7.97
C GLY A 346 -4.76 -3.69 -8.37
N ILE A 347 -5.36 -4.44 -7.45
CA ILE A 347 -6.68 -5.05 -7.61
C ILE A 347 -7.68 -4.27 -6.74
N PHE A 348 -8.91 -4.06 -7.23
CA PHE A 348 -9.96 -3.46 -6.42
C PHE A 348 -10.32 -4.37 -5.24
N CYS A 349 -10.53 -3.81 -4.06
CA CYS A 349 -10.86 -4.59 -2.87
C CYS A 349 -11.84 -3.84 -1.99
N MET A 350 -13.02 -4.41 -1.74
CA MET A 350 -13.96 -3.86 -0.75
C MET A 350 -13.56 -4.30 0.66
N GLU A 351 -13.50 -5.61 0.87
CA GLU A 351 -13.25 -6.26 2.15
C GLU A 351 -12.58 -7.63 1.93
N SER A 352 -12.01 -8.18 2.99
CA SER A 352 -11.39 -9.51 3.00
C SER A 352 -11.85 -10.26 4.25
N PHE A 353 -11.81 -11.59 4.20
CA PHE A 353 -12.22 -12.48 5.28
C PHE A 353 -11.02 -13.23 5.85
N SER A 354 -11.11 -13.70 7.10
CA SER A 354 -10.22 -14.78 7.55
C SER A 354 -10.65 -16.09 6.90
N TYR A 355 -9.77 -17.10 6.88
CA TYR A 355 -10.14 -18.41 6.38
C TYR A 355 -11.33 -19.02 7.15
N GLU A 356 -11.38 -18.82 8.46
CA GLU A 356 -12.46 -19.28 9.33
C GLU A 356 -13.79 -18.58 9.01
N SER A 357 -13.74 -17.28 8.70
CA SER A 357 -14.92 -16.54 8.25
C SER A 357 -15.40 -17.04 6.88
N LEU A 358 -14.49 -17.38 5.97
CA LEU A 358 -14.87 -17.98 4.68
C LEU A 358 -15.57 -19.33 4.87
N LEU A 359 -15.07 -20.19 5.76
CA LEU A 359 -15.71 -21.46 6.09
C LEU A 359 -17.13 -21.26 6.63
N LYS A 360 -17.34 -20.27 7.51
CA LYS A 360 -18.68 -19.90 8.01
C LYS A 360 -19.62 -19.39 6.93
N ILE A 361 -19.10 -18.67 5.93
CA ILE A 361 -19.90 -18.25 4.76
C ILE A 361 -20.33 -19.49 3.96
N CYS A 362 -19.43 -20.45 3.75
CA CYS A 362 -19.75 -21.70 3.07
C CYS A 362 -20.78 -22.54 3.84
N GLU A 363 -20.65 -22.60 5.17
CA GLU A 363 -21.63 -23.25 6.07
C GLU A 363 -23.01 -22.61 5.94
N LYS A 364 -23.10 -21.27 5.98
CA LYS A 364 -24.37 -20.54 5.77
C LYS A 364 -25.01 -20.80 4.41
N LEU A 365 -24.20 -21.08 3.39
CA LEU A 365 -24.65 -21.43 2.04
C LEU A 365 -24.94 -22.93 1.87
N ASN A 366 -24.75 -23.76 2.91
CA ASN A 366 -24.83 -25.21 2.86
C ASN A 366 -23.96 -25.83 1.76
N VAL A 367 -22.73 -25.30 1.59
CA VAL A 367 -21.77 -25.79 0.60
C VAL A 367 -20.48 -26.25 1.26
N ASP A 368 -20.06 -27.48 0.95
CA ASP A 368 -18.70 -27.93 1.28
C ASP A 368 -17.71 -27.17 0.40
N ILE A 369 -16.70 -26.55 1.02
CA ILE A 369 -15.61 -25.82 0.37
C ILE A 369 -14.90 -26.65 -0.72
N LYS A 370 -14.88 -27.98 -0.60
CA LYS A 370 -14.33 -28.91 -1.61
C LYS A 370 -15.10 -28.88 -2.93
N ASN A 371 -16.38 -28.52 -2.87
CA ASN A 371 -17.25 -28.45 -4.03
C ASN A 371 -17.25 -27.06 -4.68
N ALA A 372 -16.63 -26.05 -4.05
CA ALA A 372 -16.56 -24.71 -4.62
C ALA A 372 -15.53 -24.65 -5.76
N LYS A 373 -15.99 -24.22 -6.94
CA LYS A 373 -15.21 -24.02 -8.17
C LYS A 373 -14.79 -22.57 -8.36
N LYS A 374 -15.69 -21.63 -8.09
CA LYS A 374 -15.47 -20.19 -8.18
C LYS A 374 -16.23 -19.49 -7.05
N MET A 375 -15.65 -18.41 -6.52
CA MET A 375 -16.35 -17.50 -5.61
C MET A 375 -16.39 -16.12 -6.23
N ASP A 376 -17.45 -15.35 -5.98
CA ASP A 376 -17.56 -13.99 -6.50
C ASP A 376 -18.32 -13.06 -5.55
N ILE A 377 -18.03 -11.76 -5.60
CA ILE A 377 -18.82 -10.73 -4.92
C ILE A 377 -19.34 -9.76 -5.96
N ASN A 378 -20.64 -9.83 -6.22
CA ASN A 378 -21.28 -9.03 -7.25
C ASN A 378 -22.70 -8.65 -6.84
N LYS A 379 -23.20 -7.51 -7.31
CA LYS A 379 -24.58 -7.03 -7.07
C LYS A 379 -25.02 -7.10 -5.59
N GLY A 380 -24.09 -6.88 -4.65
CA GLY A 380 -24.36 -6.91 -3.21
C GLY A 380 -24.55 -8.30 -2.61
N LYS A 381 -24.11 -9.36 -3.29
CA LYS A 381 -24.16 -10.76 -2.84
C LYS A 381 -22.80 -11.43 -2.96
N PHE A 382 -22.53 -12.40 -2.10
CA PHE A 382 -21.44 -13.35 -2.22
C PHE A 382 -21.96 -14.61 -2.92
N PHE A 383 -21.27 -15.07 -3.96
CA PHE A 383 -21.61 -16.23 -4.76
C PHE A 383 -20.58 -17.34 -4.58
N VAL A 384 -21.07 -18.59 -4.55
CA VAL A 384 -20.27 -19.81 -4.68
C VAL A 384 -20.83 -20.61 -5.86
N TYR A 385 -20.01 -20.81 -6.88
CA TYR A 385 -20.29 -21.67 -8.02
C TYR A 385 -19.69 -23.04 -7.75
N THR A 386 -20.47 -24.11 -7.83
CA THR A 386 -20.00 -25.46 -7.48
C THR A 386 -19.43 -26.21 -8.69
N ASN A 387 -18.67 -27.27 -8.42
CA ASN A 387 -18.19 -28.21 -9.45
C ASN A 387 -19.34 -28.89 -10.22
N LYS A 388 -20.54 -28.97 -9.64
CA LYS A 388 -21.74 -29.54 -10.26
C LYS A 388 -22.54 -28.53 -11.09
N GLY A 389 -22.15 -27.25 -11.06
CA GLY A 389 -22.82 -26.16 -11.78
C GLY A 389 -23.87 -25.40 -10.97
N ASP A 390 -24.01 -25.66 -9.67
CA ASP A 390 -24.94 -24.91 -8.81
C ASP A 390 -24.41 -23.49 -8.57
N GLU A 391 -25.33 -22.52 -8.50
CA GLU A 391 -25.05 -21.13 -8.12
C GLU A 391 -25.71 -20.83 -6.78
N LEU A 392 -24.91 -20.80 -5.72
CA LEU A 392 -25.35 -20.48 -4.36
C LEU A 392 -24.97 -19.03 -4.03
N ASN A 393 -25.85 -18.30 -3.34
CA ASN A 393 -25.57 -16.91 -2.99
C ASN A 393 -26.19 -16.46 -1.67
N ILE A 394 -25.51 -15.51 -1.01
CA ILE A 394 -25.94 -14.88 0.24
C ILE A 394 -25.74 -13.36 0.16
N PRO A 395 -26.69 -12.53 0.59
CA PRO A 395 -26.51 -11.08 0.64
C PRO A 395 -25.31 -10.66 1.50
N ILE A 396 -24.50 -9.70 1.03
CA ILE A 396 -23.32 -9.21 1.75
C ILE A 396 -23.69 -8.66 3.14
N LYS A 397 -24.86 -8.04 3.28
CA LYS A 397 -25.35 -7.53 4.58
C LYS A 397 -25.49 -8.62 5.65
N GLU A 398 -25.73 -9.87 5.25
CA GLU A 398 -25.87 -10.99 6.19
C GLU A 398 -24.52 -11.55 6.64
N ILE A 399 -23.44 -11.27 5.91
CA ILE A 399 -22.10 -11.79 6.18
C ILE A 399 -21.07 -10.69 6.46
N SER A 400 -21.44 -9.41 6.39
CA SER A 400 -20.50 -8.29 6.56
C SER A 400 -19.84 -8.28 7.94
N HIS A 401 -20.51 -8.82 8.97
CA HIS A 401 -19.93 -8.99 10.31
C HIS A 401 -18.84 -10.07 10.38
N LEU A 402 -18.68 -10.89 9.34
CA LEU A 402 -17.62 -11.88 9.21
C LEU A 402 -16.38 -11.32 8.50
N ALA A 403 -16.50 -10.14 7.88
CA ALA A 403 -15.35 -9.46 7.27
C ALA A 403 -14.34 -9.06 8.35
N ARG A 404 -13.08 -8.91 7.94
CA ARG A 404 -12.03 -8.52 8.87
C ARG A 404 -12.25 -7.09 9.37
N GLU A 405 -12.12 -6.89 10.67
CA GLU A 405 -12.32 -5.60 11.34
C GLU A 405 -11.39 -4.49 10.79
N ASP A 406 -10.17 -4.83 10.38
CA ASP A 406 -9.22 -3.87 9.79
C ASP A 406 -9.66 -3.33 8.41
N CYS A 407 -10.58 -4.01 7.72
CA CYS A 407 -11.14 -3.52 6.47
C CYS A 407 -12.15 -2.39 6.69
N GLU A 408 -12.77 -2.30 7.87
CA GLU A 408 -13.74 -1.25 8.19
C GLU A 408 -13.12 0.15 8.20
N ILE A 409 -11.84 0.25 8.57
CA ILE A 409 -11.07 1.49 8.61
C ILE A 409 -10.30 1.73 7.30
N CYS A 410 -10.45 0.88 6.29
CA CYS A 410 -9.80 1.04 5.00
C CYS A 410 -10.65 1.94 4.09
N TYR A 411 -10.11 3.07 3.62
CA TYR A 411 -10.85 3.97 2.73
C TYR A 411 -10.76 3.56 1.25
N ASP A 412 -9.67 2.90 0.86
CA ASP A 412 -9.30 2.72 -0.55
C ASP A 412 -9.95 1.46 -1.13
N LEU A 413 -10.79 1.64 -2.16
CA LEU A 413 -11.39 0.56 -2.94
C LEU A 413 -10.56 0.22 -4.17
N THR A 414 -10.02 1.23 -4.84
CA THR A 414 -9.56 1.13 -6.23
C THR A 414 -8.05 0.93 -6.35
N SER A 415 -7.32 0.75 -5.26
CA SER A 415 -5.85 0.67 -5.26
C SER A 415 -5.23 1.96 -5.79
N GLU A 416 -5.54 3.08 -5.14
CA GLU A 416 -5.10 4.43 -5.55
C GLU A 416 -3.56 4.54 -5.67
N SER A 417 -2.82 3.70 -4.95
CA SER A 417 -1.36 3.69 -4.92
C SER A 417 -0.69 2.74 -5.94
N ALA A 418 -1.40 2.23 -6.95
CA ALA A 418 -0.85 1.37 -7.99
C ALA A 418 -0.44 2.15 -9.26
N ASP A 419 0.30 1.51 -10.18
CA ASP A 419 0.56 2.04 -11.53
C ASP A 419 -0.62 1.79 -12.48
N ILE A 420 -1.24 0.62 -12.31
CA ILE A 420 -2.48 0.20 -12.97
C ILE A 420 -3.41 -0.42 -11.93
N SER A 421 -4.69 -0.10 -11.97
CA SER A 421 -5.68 -0.66 -11.05
C SER A 421 -6.82 -1.35 -11.77
N ILE A 422 -7.17 -2.55 -11.30
CA ILE A 422 -7.99 -3.49 -12.04
C ILE A 422 -9.08 -4.05 -11.13
N GLY A 423 -10.33 -4.06 -11.59
CA GLY A 423 -11.40 -4.75 -10.87
C GLY A 423 -12.65 -4.95 -11.70
N SER A 424 -13.68 -5.56 -11.14
CA SER A 424 -14.92 -5.88 -11.87
C SER A 424 -15.91 -4.72 -11.93
N ILE A 425 -15.95 -3.88 -10.89
CA ILE A 425 -16.97 -2.83 -10.72
C ILE A 425 -16.82 -1.76 -11.81
N GLY A 426 -17.89 -1.58 -12.60
CA GLY A 426 -17.95 -0.61 -13.71
C GLY A 426 -18.01 -1.28 -15.08
N SER A 427 -17.59 -2.54 -15.17
CA SER A 427 -17.55 -3.32 -16.40
C SER A 427 -18.59 -4.46 -16.39
N PRO A 428 -18.97 -4.99 -17.57
CA PRO A 428 -19.82 -6.19 -17.67
C PRO A 428 -19.09 -7.45 -17.15
N SER A 429 -19.84 -8.52 -16.90
CA SER A 429 -19.27 -9.81 -16.50
C SER A 429 -18.24 -10.31 -17.50
N GLY A 430 -17.12 -10.86 -17.02
CA GLY A 430 -15.99 -11.31 -17.85
C GLY A 430 -15.09 -10.17 -18.36
N TRP A 431 -15.28 -8.95 -17.88
CA TRP A 431 -14.46 -7.79 -18.20
C TRP A 431 -13.97 -7.10 -16.92
N ASN A 432 -12.83 -6.44 -16.99
CA ASN A 432 -12.33 -5.60 -15.93
C ASN A 432 -12.47 -4.12 -16.28
N THR A 433 -12.84 -3.31 -15.30
CA THR A 433 -12.51 -1.88 -15.31
C THR A 433 -11.03 -1.72 -14.97
N VAL A 434 -10.33 -0.93 -15.78
CA VAL A 434 -8.89 -0.68 -15.67
C VAL A 434 -8.69 0.83 -15.54
N LEU A 435 -8.09 1.27 -14.44
CA LEU A 435 -7.67 2.65 -14.20
C LEU A 435 -6.16 2.74 -14.39
N ILE A 436 -5.72 3.56 -15.34
CA ILE A 436 -4.32 3.84 -15.62
C ILE A 436 -3.91 5.01 -14.74
N ARG A 437 -2.94 4.81 -13.82
CA ARG A 437 -2.60 5.82 -12.81
C ARG A 437 -1.31 6.56 -13.06
N THR A 438 -0.32 5.90 -13.65
CA THR A 438 0.99 6.48 -13.95
C THR A 438 1.33 6.36 -15.42
N ASP A 439 2.28 7.14 -15.89
CA ASP A 439 2.84 6.99 -17.25
C ASP A 439 3.43 5.60 -17.47
N LYS A 440 4.00 4.99 -16.43
CA LYS A 440 4.46 3.60 -16.46
C LYS A 440 3.31 2.61 -16.69
N GLY A 441 2.20 2.78 -15.96
CA GLY A 441 0.98 2.01 -16.19
C GLY A 441 0.40 2.22 -17.58
N LYS A 442 0.46 3.46 -18.09
CA LYS A 442 0.00 3.81 -19.44
C LYS A 442 0.82 3.12 -20.52
N LYS A 443 2.15 3.16 -20.40
CA LYS A 443 3.06 2.45 -21.32
C LYS A 443 2.73 0.96 -21.35
N LEU A 444 2.65 0.31 -20.19
CA LEU A 444 2.31 -1.11 -20.10
C LEU A 444 0.96 -1.42 -20.77
N TYR A 445 -0.10 -0.64 -20.47
CA TYR A 445 -1.42 -0.87 -21.05
C TYR A 445 -1.46 -0.69 -22.57
N ASN A 446 -0.72 0.30 -23.08
CA ASN A 446 -0.57 0.50 -24.52
C ASN A 446 0.12 -0.69 -25.18
N GLU A 447 1.17 -1.23 -24.57
CA GLU A 447 1.84 -2.44 -25.08
C GLU A 447 0.91 -3.65 -25.12
N LEU A 448 0.03 -3.83 -24.13
CA LEU A 448 -0.98 -4.88 -24.18
C LEU A 448 -1.92 -4.75 -25.40
N ASN A 449 -2.33 -3.52 -25.74
CA ASN A 449 -3.17 -3.26 -26.92
C ASN A 449 -2.38 -3.43 -28.22
N ASN A 450 -1.17 -2.87 -28.31
CA ASN A 450 -0.31 -2.91 -29.50
C ASN A 450 0.06 -4.35 -29.88
N ASN A 451 0.30 -5.20 -28.88
CA ASN A 451 0.57 -6.63 -29.06
C ASN A 451 -0.70 -7.47 -29.17
N ASN A 452 -1.88 -6.84 -29.28
CA ASN A 452 -3.17 -7.49 -29.45
C ASN A 452 -3.48 -8.55 -28.36
N LEU A 453 -3.01 -8.31 -27.13
CA LEU A 453 -3.20 -9.23 -26.00
C LEU A 453 -4.53 -9.02 -25.27
N ILE A 454 -5.20 -7.89 -25.52
CA ILE A 454 -6.46 -7.52 -24.89
C ILE A 454 -7.48 -6.98 -25.90
N GLU A 455 -8.76 -7.10 -25.55
CA GLU A 455 -9.86 -6.31 -26.08
C GLU A 455 -10.10 -5.15 -25.11
N SER A 456 -10.23 -3.92 -25.59
CA SER A 456 -10.32 -2.70 -24.77
C SER A 456 -11.36 -1.74 -25.32
N LYS A 457 -12.12 -1.08 -24.43
CA LYS A 457 -13.10 -0.03 -24.76
C LYS A 457 -12.96 1.11 -23.76
N PRO A 458 -13.03 2.40 -24.17
CA PRO A 458 -13.09 3.51 -23.24
C PRO A 458 -14.23 3.32 -22.24
N ILE A 459 -13.98 3.54 -20.94
CA ILE A 459 -14.99 3.25 -19.91
C ILE A 459 -16.25 4.12 -20.06
N GLY A 460 -16.14 5.29 -20.71
CA GLY A 460 -17.25 6.20 -21.00
C GLY A 460 -18.32 5.59 -21.92
N GLU A 461 -17.94 4.60 -22.73
CA GLU A 461 -18.83 3.87 -23.66
C GLU A 461 -19.46 2.62 -23.01
N VAL A 462 -19.07 2.30 -21.77
CA VAL A 462 -19.47 1.06 -21.09
C VAL A 462 -20.41 1.37 -19.94
N LYS A 463 -21.46 0.55 -19.79
CA LYS A 463 -22.35 0.58 -18.63
C LYS A 463 -22.05 -0.60 -17.71
N PRO A 464 -22.10 -0.43 -16.38
CA PRO A 464 -22.54 0.77 -15.66
C PRO A 464 -21.50 1.91 -15.56
N GLY A 465 -20.23 1.65 -15.90
CA GLY A 465 -19.17 2.65 -16.03
C GLY A 465 -18.70 3.27 -14.70
N LEU A 466 -17.95 4.37 -14.83
CA LEU A 466 -17.37 5.10 -13.69
C LEU A 466 -18.38 5.60 -12.64
N PRO A 467 -19.62 6.03 -12.97
CA PRO A 467 -20.56 6.51 -11.96
C PRO A 467 -20.86 5.46 -10.87
N LEU A 468 -20.99 4.18 -11.24
CA LEU A 468 -21.17 3.11 -10.26
C LEU A 468 -19.90 2.93 -9.42
N LEU A 469 -18.72 2.88 -10.06
CA LEU A 469 -17.46 2.72 -9.34
C LEU A 469 -17.24 3.85 -8.31
N GLN A 470 -17.47 5.11 -8.71
CA GLN A 470 -17.36 6.28 -7.82
C GLN A 470 -18.37 6.23 -6.66
N LYS A 471 -19.60 5.75 -6.92
CA LYS A 471 -20.61 5.57 -5.86
C LYS A 471 -20.15 4.54 -4.82
N ILE A 472 -19.64 3.40 -5.27
CA ILE A 472 -19.20 2.32 -4.39
C ILE A 472 -17.91 2.69 -3.63
N ALA A 473 -16.93 3.29 -4.31
CA ALA A 473 -15.71 3.81 -3.67
C ALA A 473 -16.02 4.90 -2.65
N GLY A 474 -16.93 5.83 -2.98
CA GLY A 474 -17.41 6.85 -2.06
C GLY A 474 -18.11 6.28 -0.83
N SER A 475 -18.89 5.21 -0.99
CA SER A 475 -19.51 4.51 0.14
C SER A 475 -18.46 3.89 1.06
N LYS A 476 -17.41 3.30 0.51
CA LYS A 476 -16.28 2.76 1.30
C LYS A 476 -15.57 3.86 2.09
N LYS A 477 -15.17 4.95 1.44
CA LYS A 477 -14.54 6.11 2.10
C LYS A 477 -15.41 6.68 3.23
N SER A 478 -16.71 6.85 2.98
CA SER A 478 -17.65 7.37 3.98
C SER A 478 -17.81 6.44 5.19
N LYS A 479 -17.97 5.14 4.97
CA LYS A 479 -18.03 4.14 6.05
C LYS A 479 -16.73 4.13 6.86
N SER A 480 -15.58 4.13 6.18
CA SER A 480 -14.27 4.18 6.83
C SER A 480 -14.13 5.36 7.77
N LYS A 481 -14.51 6.57 7.32
CA LYS A 481 -14.50 7.77 8.18
C LYS A 481 -15.40 7.60 9.42
N LYS A 482 -16.57 6.99 9.26
CA LYS A 482 -17.49 6.71 10.38
C LYS A 482 -16.90 5.71 11.39
N HIS A 483 -16.32 4.61 10.91
CA HIS A 483 -15.69 3.59 11.77
C HIS A 483 -14.47 4.15 12.52
N ILE A 484 -13.65 4.95 11.84
CA ILE A 484 -12.51 5.64 12.47
C ILE A 484 -13.00 6.57 13.58
N LYS A 485 -14.00 7.43 13.31
CA LYS A 485 -14.57 8.33 14.33
C LYS A 485 -15.09 7.57 15.55
N SER A 486 -15.87 6.50 15.32
CA SER A 486 -16.40 5.65 16.40
C SER A 486 -15.27 5.02 17.24
N LYS A 487 -14.22 4.51 16.59
CA LYS A 487 -13.06 3.92 17.28
C LYS A 487 -12.29 4.98 18.09
N MET A 488 -12.16 6.21 17.58
CA MET A 488 -11.52 7.32 18.31
C MET A 488 -12.33 7.70 19.55
N GLU A 489 -13.67 7.76 19.46
CA GLU A 489 -14.57 8.01 20.60
C GLU A 489 -14.45 6.91 21.68
N GLU A 490 -14.13 5.68 21.28
CA GLU A 490 -13.83 4.54 22.17
C GLU A 490 -12.36 4.50 22.66
N ASN A 491 -11.55 5.52 22.38
CA ASN A 491 -10.11 5.56 22.67
C ASN A 491 -9.31 4.39 22.06
N LYS A 492 -9.79 3.81 20.96
CA LYS A 492 -9.08 2.77 20.20
C LYS A 492 -8.10 3.40 19.22
N ARG A 493 -6.96 2.73 19.02
CA ARG A 493 -5.98 3.12 18.01
C ARG A 493 -6.59 2.99 16.61
N VAL A 494 -6.37 4.02 15.80
CA VAL A 494 -6.75 4.10 14.38
C VAL A 494 -5.56 4.62 13.57
N PRO A 495 -5.50 4.35 12.26
CA PRO A 495 -4.54 5.02 11.39
C PRO A 495 -4.78 6.53 11.34
N ASN A 496 -3.70 7.30 11.19
CA ASN A 496 -3.74 8.73 10.91
C ASN A 496 -3.66 8.93 9.38
N TYR A 497 -4.78 9.32 8.76
CA TYR A 497 -4.91 9.50 7.32
C TYR A 497 -4.77 10.96 6.88
#